data_AF-A0AA49QBX5-F1
#
_entry.id   AF-A0AA49QBX5-F1
#
_cell.length_a   1.000
_cell.length_b   1.000
_cell.length_c   1.000
_cell.angle_alpha   90.00
_cell.angle_beta   90.00
_cell.angle_gamma   90.00
#
_symmetry.space_group_name_H-M   'P 1'
#
loop_
_entity.id
_entity.type
_entity.pdbx_description
1 polymer ?
#
loop_
_entity_poly.entity_id
_entity_poly.type
_entity_poly.pdbx_seq_one_letter_code
_entity_poly.pdbx_strand_id
1 'polypeptide(L)'
;IIRRLGTLPGLSNKIPHLKSSSTNQSTSNKKISQYRIRLEEKQKLRFHYGITERQLLNYVRIARKAKGSTGQILLQLLEMRLDNVIFRL
;
A
#
# COMPACT_ATOMS: atom_id res chain seq x y z
N ILE A 1 1.01 -11.44 1.00
CA ILE A 1 1.04 -9.95 0.96
C ILE A 1 1.65 -9.40 2.25
N ILE A 2 1.02 -9.64 3.42
CA ILE A 2 1.49 -9.12 4.73
C ILE A 2 2.92 -9.58 5.08
N ARG A 3 3.28 -10.84 4.79
CA ARG A 3 4.67 -11.35 4.98
C ARG A 3 5.74 -10.60 4.18
N ARG A 4 5.37 -9.87 3.11
CA ARG A 4 6.30 -9.14 2.22
C ARG A 4 6.21 -7.62 2.39
N LEU A 5 5.02 -7.08 2.60
CA LEU A 5 4.78 -5.62 2.66
C LEU A 5 4.62 -5.07 4.09
N GLY A 6 4.53 -5.95 5.09
CA GLY A 6 4.25 -5.58 6.48
C GLY A 6 2.76 -5.57 6.81
N THR A 7 2.41 -4.91 7.91
CA THR A 7 1.03 -4.78 8.39
C THR A 7 0.21 -3.86 7.48
N LEU A 8 -0.99 -4.31 7.13
CA LEU A 8 -1.92 -3.59 6.24
C LEU A 8 -3.30 -3.63 6.91
N PRO A 9 -3.63 -2.63 7.76
CA PRO A 9 -4.85 -2.66 8.56
C PRO A 9 -6.11 -2.64 7.71
N GLY A 10 -6.12 -1.91 6.59
CA GLY A 10 -7.23 -1.93 5.63
C GLY A 10 -7.45 -3.26 4.90
N LEU A 11 -6.51 -4.23 5.01
CA LEU A 11 -6.65 -5.57 4.41
C LEU A 11 -7.02 -6.64 5.44
N SER A 12 -6.45 -6.58 6.64
CA SER A 12 -6.68 -7.58 7.70
C SER A 12 -6.26 -7.07 9.06
N ASN A 13 -7.12 -7.30 10.06
CA ASN A 13 -6.83 -7.04 11.47
C ASN A 13 -5.93 -8.12 12.11
N LYS A 14 -5.65 -9.22 11.41
CA LYS A 14 -4.81 -10.30 11.92
C LYS A 14 -3.34 -9.91 11.85
N ILE A 15 -2.73 -9.70 13.00
CA ILE A 15 -1.27 -9.59 13.12
C ILE A 15 -0.71 -11.01 12.91
N PRO A 16 0.07 -11.26 11.86
CA PRO A 16 0.67 -12.58 11.70
C PRO A 16 1.63 -12.81 12.86
N HIS A 17 1.38 -13.86 13.64
CA HIS A 17 2.39 -14.40 14.55
C HIS A 17 3.56 -14.86 13.67
N LEU A 18 4.60 -14.02 13.56
CA LEU A 18 5.85 -14.37 12.91
C LEU A 18 6.50 -15.44 13.78
N LYS A 19 6.12 -16.70 13.60
CA LYS A 19 6.87 -17.82 14.15
C LYS A 19 8.30 -17.68 13.63
N SER A 20 9.23 -17.48 14.55
CA SER A 20 10.66 -17.58 14.32
C SER A 20 10.98 -19.04 13.98
N SER A 21 10.77 -19.43 12.74
CA SER A 21 11.13 -20.77 12.27
C SER A 21 11.81 -20.65 10.93
N SER A 22 13.14 -20.50 11.01
CA SER A 22 14.08 -21.41 10.35
C SER A 22 13.63 -21.89 8.97
N THR A 23 13.88 -21.08 7.96
CA THR A 23 14.20 -21.61 6.63
C THR A 23 15.22 -20.67 6.04
N ASN A 24 16.41 -21.22 5.87
CA ASN A 24 17.58 -20.65 5.21
C ASN A 24 17.27 -20.33 3.73
N GLN A 25 16.38 -19.36 3.48
CA GLN A 25 16.41 -18.65 2.22
C GLN A 25 17.36 -17.50 2.43
N SER A 26 18.60 -17.78 2.04
CA SER A 26 19.61 -16.83 1.58
C SER A 26 18.95 -15.72 0.77
N THR A 27 18.35 -14.76 1.47
CA THR A 27 18.25 -13.40 1.01
C THR A 27 19.69 -12.93 1.00
N SER A 28 20.40 -13.27 -0.08
CA SER A 28 21.47 -12.41 -0.58
C SER A 28 20.95 -11.00 -0.37
N ASN A 29 21.65 -10.22 0.47
CA ASN A 29 21.35 -8.83 0.81
C ASN A 29 21.37 -8.00 -0.49
N LYS A 30 20.39 -8.22 -1.34
CA LYS A 30 20.21 -7.54 -2.61
C LYS A 30 19.82 -6.14 -2.22
N LYS A 31 20.76 -5.22 -2.42
CA LYS A 31 20.58 -3.78 -2.20
C LYS A 31 19.19 -3.39 -2.67
N ILE A 32 18.41 -2.84 -1.74
CA ILE A 32 17.07 -2.36 -2.03
C ILE A 32 17.23 -1.20 -3.02
N SER A 33 16.69 -1.37 -4.22
CA SER A 33 16.74 -0.32 -5.24
C SER A 33 15.68 0.75 -4.96
N GLN A 34 15.94 1.97 -5.42
CA GLN A 34 14.98 3.07 -5.34
C GLN A 34 13.66 2.77 -6.06
N TYR A 35 13.71 1.93 -7.10
CA TYR A 35 12.51 1.43 -7.76
C TYR A 35 11.72 0.48 -6.85
N ARG A 36 12.40 -0.43 -6.15
CA ARG A 36 11.76 -1.37 -5.23
C ARG A 36 11.02 -0.65 -4.11
N ILE A 37 11.63 0.39 -3.52
CA ILE A 37 10.99 1.21 -2.47
C ILE A 37 9.69 1.82 -2.99
N ARG A 38 9.75 2.47 -4.17
CA ARG A 38 8.57 3.08 -4.80
C ARG A 38 7.49 2.06 -5.15
N LEU A 39 7.89 0.89 -5.62
CA LEU A 39 6.98 -0.19 -5.94
C LEU A 39 6.30 -0.74 -4.68
N GLU A 40 7.05 -0.97 -3.61
CA GLU A 40 6.50 -1.45 -2.33
C GLU A 40 5.47 -0.45 -1.78
N GLU A 41 5.76 0.86 -1.84
CA GLU A 41 4.82 1.89 -1.39
C GLU A 41 3.54 1.93 -2.23
N LYS A 42 3.66 1.85 -3.56
CA LYS A 42 2.51 1.69 -4.47
C LYS A 42 1.68 0.46 -4.10
N GLN A 43 2.32 -0.68 -3.83
CA GLN A 43 1.63 -1.93 -3.51
C GLN A 43 0.93 -1.84 -2.14
N LYS A 44 1.53 -1.20 -1.14
CA LYS A 44 0.88 -0.97 0.16
C LYS A 44 -0.42 -0.21 0.00
N LEU A 45 -0.42 0.91 -0.73
CA LEU A 45 -1.64 1.68 -1.01
C LEU A 45 -2.70 0.82 -1.70
N ARG A 46 -2.29 0.06 -2.73
CA ARG A 46 -3.20 -0.78 -3.50
C ARG A 46 -3.93 -1.81 -2.62
N PHE A 47 -3.18 -2.49 -1.75
CA PHE A 47 -3.74 -3.51 -0.87
C PHE A 47 -4.46 -2.93 0.33
N HIS A 48 -4.04 -1.78 0.85
CA HIS A 48 -4.70 -1.11 1.97
C HIS A 48 -6.11 -0.66 1.59
N TYR A 49 -6.27 -0.04 0.42
CA TYR A 49 -7.56 0.47 -0.04
C TYR A 49 -8.30 -0.49 -0.98
N GLY A 50 -7.80 -1.72 -1.18
CA GLY A 50 -8.46 -2.74 -2.00
C GLY A 50 -8.68 -2.37 -3.48
N ILE A 51 -7.86 -1.50 -4.07
CA ILE A 51 -8.05 -0.97 -5.43
C ILE A 51 -7.24 -1.72 -6.50
N THR A 52 -7.66 -1.59 -7.76
CA THR A 52 -6.87 -2.07 -8.92
C THR A 52 -5.76 -1.08 -9.31
N GLU A 53 -4.73 -1.54 -10.02
CA GLU A 53 -3.66 -0.64 -10.49
C GLU A 53 -4.20 0.43 -11.46
N ARG A 54 -5.17 0.08 -12.30
CA ARG A 54 -5.81 1.02 -13.24
C ARG A 54 -6.55 2.13 -12.49
N GLN A 55 -7.29 1.79 -11.43
CA GLN A 55 -7.96 2.77 -10.59
C GLN A 55 -6.96 3.67 -9.85
N LEU A 56 -5.90 3.10 -9.26
CA LEU A 56 -4.85 3.87 -8.61
C LEU A 56 -4.20 4.88 -9.58
N LEU A 57 -3.91 4.46 -10.81
CA LEU A 57 -3.39 5.36 -11.85
C LEU A 57 -4.36 6.49 -12.17
N ASN A 58 -5.67 6.23 -12.21
CA ASN A 58 -6.67 7.27 -12.43
C ASN A 58 -6.69 8.28 -11.28
N TYR A 59 -6.66 7.83 -10.02
CA TYR A 59 -6.59 8.72 -8.86
C TYR A 59 -5.32 9.58 -8.87
N VAL A 60 -4.17 9.01 -9.23
CA VAL A 60 -2.93 9.78 -9.39
C VAL A 60 -3.06 10.84 -10.48
N ARG A 61 -3.68 10.53 -11.61
CA ARG A 61 -3.91 11.53 -12.67
C ARG A 61 -4.82 12.67 -12.20
N ILE A 62 -5.86 12.37 -11.43
CA ILE A 62 -6.75 13.38 -10.85
C ILE A 62 -5.98 14.24 -9.84
N ALA A 63 -5.24 13.61 -8.93
CA ALA A 63 -4.45 14.30 -7.92
C ALA A 63 -3.34 15.20 -8.52
N ARG A 64 -2.76 14.82 -9.66
CA ARG A 64 -1.76 15.63 -10.38
C ARG A 64 -2.36 16.86 -11.08
N LYS A 65 -3.64 16.82 -11.41
CA LYS A 65 -4.36 17.97 -12.02
C LYS A 65 -4.85 18.97 -10.98
N ALA A 66 -5.03 18.53 -9.74
CA ALA A 66 -5.48 19.37 -8.66
C ALA A 66 -4.36 20.30 -8.16
N LYS A 67 -4.75 21.48 -7.67
CA LYS A 67 -3.81 22.44 -7.07
C LYS A 67 -3.45 21.97 -5.66
N GLY A 68 -2.15 21.82 -5.38
CA GLY A 68 -1.62 21.45 -4.06
C GLY A 68 -0.68 20.25 -4.10
N SER A 69 -0.40 19.67 -2.93
CA SER A 69 0.46 18.50 -2.82
C SER A 69 -0.24 17.25 -3.37
N THR A 70 0.27 16.72 -4.49
CA THR A 70 -0.28 15.53 -5.16
C THR A 70 -0.42 14.34 -4.21
N GLY A 71 0.53 14.15 -3.29
CA GLY A 71 0.50 13.04 -2.34
C GLY A 71 -0.65 13.16 -1.34
N GLN A 72 -0.87 14.37 -0.79
CA GLN A 72 -1.95 14.63 0.16
C GLN A 72 -3.32 14.48 -0.53
N ILE A 73 -3.46 15.03 -1.73
CA ILE A 73 -4.71 14.96 -2.50
C ILE A 73 -5.01 13.51 -2.91
N LEU A 74 -3.99 12.73 -3.29
CA LEU A 74 -4.17 11.31 -3.59
C LEU A 74 -4.70 10.55 -2.36
N LEU A 75 -4.11 10.77 -1.19
CA LEU A 75 -4.56 10.12 0.05
C LEU A 75 -5.98 10.57 0.42
N GLN A 76 -6.29 11.86 0.30
CA GLN A 76 -7.64 12.37 0.53
C GLN A 76 -8.67 11.68 -0.39
N LEU A 77 -8.38 11.53 -1.68
CA LEU A 77 -9.26 10.85 -2.63
C LEU A 77 -9.48 9.37 -2.27
N LEU A 78 -8.47 8.70 -1.73
CA LEU A 78 -8.58 7.30 -1.29
C LEU A 78 -9.35 7.18 0.03
N GLU A 79 -9.14 8.10 0.96
CA GLU A 79 -9.81 8.11 2.26
C GLU A 79 -11.30 8.44 2.16
N MET A 80 -11.68 9.31 1.22
CA MET A 80 -13.07 9.75 0.99
C MET A 80 -13.95 8.69 0.31
N ARG A 81 -13.40 7.54 -0.10
CA ARG A 81 -14.22 6.50 -0.74
C ARG A 81 -15.19 5.87 0.24
N LEU A 82 -16.39 5.57 -0.23
CA LEU A 82 -17.47 5.00 0.59
C LEU A 82 -17.08 3.70 1.30
N ASP A 83 -16.36 2.80 0.63
CA ASP A 83 -15.87 1.54 1.20
C ASP A 83 -14.93 1.77 2.39
N ASN A 84 -14.03 2.75 2.27
CA ASN A 84 -13.10 3.11 3.33
C ASN A 84 -13.78 3.86 4.47
N VAL A 85 -14.76 4.73 4.18
CA VAL A 85 -15.57 5.40 5.21
C VAL A 85 -16.34 4.37 6.03
N ILE A 86 -17.03 3.42 5.40
CA ILE A 86 -17.76 2.36 6.10
C ILE A 86 -16.84 1.47 6.93
N PHE A 87 -15.64 1.15 6.42
CA PHE A 87 -14.67 0.34 7.17
C PHE A 87 -14.12 1.02 8.43
N ARG A 88 -14.09 2.36 8.47
CA ARG A 88 -13.57 3.14 9.60
C ARG A 88 -14.63 3.52 10.66
N LEU A 89 -15.92 3.43 10.33
CA LEU A 89 -17.02 3.63 11.27
C LEU A 89 -17.14 2.45 12.24
#